data_AF-Q2N6M3-F1
#
_entry.id   AF-Q2N6M3-F1
#
_cell.length_a   1.000
_cell.length_b   1.000
_cell.length_c   1.000
_cell.angle_alpha   90.00
_cell.angle_beta   90.00
_cell.angle_gamma   90.00
#
_symmetry.space_group_name_H-M   'P 1'
#
loop_
_entity.id
_entity.type
_entity.pdbx_description
1 polymer ?
#
loop_
_entity_poly.entity_id
_entity_poly.type
_entity_poly.pdbx_seq_one_letter_code
_entity_poly.pdbx_strand_id
1 'polypeptide(L)'
;MLIVIVFMLGIANFAMHSAVMRSGHPVLQDVPWLATKGGRRIAMALEFLILAAALSLARMGFPMSGWAYGFYSACNGIAAWMILSRRK
;
A
#
# COMPACT_ATOMS: atom_id res chain seq x y z
N MET A 1 -10.21 -16.38 8.91
CA MET A 1 -8.74 -16.39 8.71
C MET A 1 -8.31 -15.44 7.59
N LEU A 2 -8.85 -15.56 6.37
CA LEU A 2 -8.51 -14.68 5.23
C LEU A 2 -8.60 -13.18 5.53
N ILE A 3 -9.70 -12.74 6.16
CA ILE A 3 -9.93 -11.35 6.57
C ILE A 3 -8.80 -10.83 7.47
N VAL A 4 -8.36 -11.64 8.45
CA VAL A 4 -7.29 -11.25 9.38
C VAL A 4 -5.96 -11.10 8.63
N ILE A 5 -5.65 -12.03 7.73
CA ILE A 5 -4.42 -11.98 6.91
C ILE A 5 -4.42 -10.72 6.03
N VAL A 6 -5.51 -10.48 5.30
CA VAL A 6 -5.65 -9.29 4.43
C VAL A 6 -5.57 -8.00 5.24
N PHE A 7 -6.18 -7.98 6.42
CA PHE A 7 -6.10 -6.82 7.32
C PHE A 7 -4.67 -6.54 7.79
N MET A 8 -3.93 -7.58 8.20
CA MET A 8 -2.53 -7.45 8.62
C MET A 8 -1.62 -6.99 7.47
N LEU A 9 -1.83 -7.52 6.26
CA LEU A 9 -1.17 -7.02 5.05
C LEU A 9 -1.48 -5.54 4.80
N GLY A 10 -2.73 -5.14 5.04
CA GLY A 10 -3.13 -3.74 4.99
C GLY A 10 -2.32 -2.86 5.93
N ILE A 11 -2.22 -3.23 7.21
CA ILE A 11 -1.41 -2.51 8.19
C ILE A 11 0.04 -2.37 7.71
N ALA A 12 0.64 -3.47 7.23
CA ALA A 12 1.99 -3.44 6.69
C ALA A 12 2.10 -2.49 5.50
N ASN A 13 1.13 -2.50 4.58
CA ASN A 13 1.17 -1.66 3.39
C ASN A 13 1.03 -0.16 3.71
N PHE A 14 0.14 0.19 4.64
CA PHE A 14 0.03 1.54 5.20
C PHE A 14 1.33 2.01 5.86
N ALA A 15 1.97 1.13 6.64
CA ALA A 15 3.24 1.44 7.28
C ALA A 15 4.34 1.69 6.23
N MET A 16 4.42 0.85 5.19
CA MET A 16 5.39 0.99 4.09
C MET A 16 5.17 2.29 3.30
N HIS A 17 3.93 2.60 2.91
CA HIS A 17 3.60 3.87 2.24
C HIS A 17 3.94 5.08 3.11
N SER A 18 3.65 5.02 4.42
CA SER A 18 4.00 6.09 5.36
C SER A 18 5.52 6.29 5.44
N ALA A 19 6.28 5.20 5.51
CA ALA A 19 7.73 5.23 5.54
C ALA A 19 8.31 5.84 4.25
N VAL A 20 7.81 5.41 3.08
CA VAL A 20 8.20 5.97 1.78
C VAL A 20 7.93 7.47 1.72
N MET A 21 6.72 7.93 2.06
CA MET A 21 6.37 9.35 2.01
C MET A 21 7.18 10.22 2.99
N ARG A 22 7.65 9.64 4.09
CA ARG A 22 8.51 10.32 5.07
C ARG A 22 10.00 10.25 4.73
N SER A 23 10.41 9.33 3.86
CA SER A 23 11.82 9.13 3.47
C SER A 23 12.43 10.32 2.73
N GLY A 24 11.60 11.17 2.10
CA GLY A 24 12.06 12.33 1.32
C GLY A 24 12.83 11.95 0.05
N HIS A 25 12.69 10.71 -0.44
CA HIS A 25 13.42 10.21 -1.61
C HIS A 25 13.17 11.07 -2.86
N PRO A 26 14.20 11.36 -3.70
CA PRO A 26 14.07 12.16 -4.92
C PRO A 26 12.98 11.68 -5.88
N VAL A 27 12.74 10.36 -5.94
CA VAL A 27 11.67 9.76 -6.76
C VAL A 27 10.26 10.30 -6.43
N LEU A 28 10.04 10.80 -5.21
CA LEU A 28 8.77 11.44 -4.83
C LEU A 28 8.66 12.86 -5.39
N GLN A 29 9.77 13.48 -5.78
CA GLN A 29 9.81 14.79 -6.44
C GLN A 29 9.45 14.66 -7.93
N ASP A 30 9.78 13.51 -8.54
CA ASP A 30 9.35 13.15 -9.91
C ASP A 30 7.83 12.94 -10.01
N VAL A 31 7.13 12.80 -8.87
CA VAL A 31 5.68 12.65 -8.81
C VAL A 31 5.07 13.82 -8.02
N PRO A 32 4.83 14.98 -8.67
CA PRO A 32 4.59 16.27 -8.00
C PRO A 32 3.43 16.27 -7.00
N TRP A 33 2.38 15.50 -7.27
CA TRP A 33 1.21 15.45 -6.39
C TRP A 33 1.52 14.71 -5.07
N LEU A 34 2.36 13.67 -5.07
CA LEU A 34 2.82 12.94 -3.87
C LEU A 34 3.77 13.76 -2.98
N ALA A 35 4.39 14.81 -3.53
CA ALA A 35 5.16 15.77 -2.73
C ALA A 35 4.25 16.64 -1.83
N THR A 36 2.98 16.85 -2.21
CA THR A 36 2.04 17.67 -1.44
C THR A 36 1.40 16.90 -0.29
N LYS A 37 1.05 17.60 0.81
CA LYS A 37 0.27 17.01 1.92
C LYS A 37 -1.06 16.41 1.45
N GLY A 38 -1.70 17.04 0.45
CA GLY A 38 -2.96 16.57 -0.13
C GLY A 38 -2.79 15.25 -0.88
N GLY A 39 -1.81 15.16 -1.78
CA GLY A 39 -1.57 13.93 -2.52
C GLY A 39 -1.17 12.75 -1.63
N ARG A 40 -0.39 12.99 -0.57
CA ARG A 40 -0.09 11.96 0.43
C ARG A 40 -1.34 11.40 1.11
N ARG A 41 -2.30 12.27 1.44
CA ARG A 41 -3.60 11.84 2.00
C ARG A 41 -4.43 11.06 0.99
N ILE A 42 -4.45 11.50 -0.27
CA ILE A 42 -5.14 10.79 -1.35
C ILE A 42 -4.54 9.40 -1.56
N ALA A 43 -3.21 9.26 -1.58
CA ALA A 43 -2.55 7.96 -1.70
C ALA A 43 -2.94 7.01 -0.56
N MET A 44 -2.99 7.50 0.68
CA MET A 44 -3.48 6.71 1.82
C MET A 44 -4.97 6.38 1.72
N ALA A 45 -5.79 7.29 1.21
CA ALA A 45 -7.22 7.03 1.00
C ALA A 45 -7.45 5.96 -0.08
N LEU A 46 -6.68 6.01 -1.18
CA LEU A 46 -6.72 4.98 -2.22
C LEU A 46 -6.30 3.63 -1.66
N GLU A 47 -5.23 3.59 -0.88
CA GLU A 47 -4.79 2.37 -0.20
C GLU A 47 -5.90 1.79 0.70
N PHE A 48 -6.61 2.66 1.43
CA PHE A 48 -7.73 2.27 2.27
C PHE A 48 -8.87 1.67 1.45
N LEU A 49 -9.21 2.29 0.32
CA LEU A 49 -10.26 1.81 -0.56
C LEU A 49 -9.94 0.43 -1.14
N ILE A 50 -8.68 0.18 -1.52
CA ILE A 50 -8.24 -1.13 -2.01
C ILE A 50 -8.35 -2.18 -0.91
N LEU A 51 -7.87 -1.87 0.31
CA LEU A 51 -8.01 -2.76 1.47
C LEU A 51 -9.48 -3.03 1.81
N ALA A 52 -10.32 -2.00 1.82
CA ALA A 52 -11.75 -2.11 2.12
C ALA A 52 -12.46 -2.99 1.08
N ALA A 53 -12.13 -2.83 -0.20
CA ALA A 53 -12.63 -3.68 -1.27
C ALA A 53 -12.19 -5.14 -1.10
N ALA A 54 -10.91 -5.38 -0.80
CA ALA A 54 -10.37 -6.72 -0.57
C ALA A 54 -11.05 -7.41 0.63
N LEU A 55 -11.24 -6.71 1.75
CA LEU A 55 -11.93 -7.23 2.93
C LEU A 55 -13.42 -7.50 2.65
N SER A 56 -14.08 -6.64 1.88
CA SER A 56 -15.48 -6.83 1.49
C SER A 56 -15.66 -8.08 0.63
N LEU A 57 -14.78 -8.28 -0.36
CA LEU A 57 -14.77 -9.47 -1.21
C LEU A 57 -14.43 -10.73 -0.42
N ALA A 58 -13.46 -10.65 0.50
CA ALA A 58 -13.13 -11.75 1.40
C ALA A 58 -14.33 -12.14 2.28
N ARG A 59 -15.11 -11.16 2.76
CA ARG A 59 -16.34 -11.39 3.53
C ARG A 59 -17.44 -12.03 2.68
N MET A 60 -17.56 -11.67 1.41
CA MET A 60 -18.48 -12.29 0.47
C MET A 60 -18.07 -13.73 0.05
N GLY A 61 -16.93 -14.23 0.53
CA GLY A 61 -16.48 -15.60 0.26
C GLY A 61 -15.65 -15.74 -1.01
N PHE A 62 -15.09 -14.66 -1.55
CA PHE A 62 -14.18 -14.72 -2.70
C PHE A 62 -12.72 -14.91 -2.23
N PRO A 63 -12.17 -16.15 -2.23
CA PRO A 63 -10.81 -16.40 -1.72
C PRO A 63 -9.72 -15.74 -2.58
N MET A 64 -10.01 -15.52 -3.88
CA MET A 64 -9.10 -14.86 -4.81
C MET A 64 -8.73 -13.43 -4.37
N SER A 65 -9.59 -12.76 -3.60
CA SER A 65 -9.30 -11.43 -3.03
C SER A 65 -8.04 -11.41 -2.17
N GLY A 66 -7.77 -12.46 -1.39
CA GLY A 66 -6.57 -12.55 -0.56
C GLY A 66 -5.31 -12.73 -1.39
N TRP A 67 -5.36 -13.52 -2.46
CA TRP A 67 -4.23 -13.67 -3.39
C TRP A 67 -3.96 -12.38 -4.15
N ALA A 68 -5.00 -11.72 -4.65
CA ALA A 68 -4.88 -10.43 -5.33
C ALA A 68 -4.26 -9.37 -4.40
N TYR A 69 -4.76 -9.26 -3.17
CA TYR A 69 -4.24 -8.31 -2.19
C TYR A 69 -2.83 -8.68 -1.69
N GLY A 70 -2.54 -9.97 -1.56
CA GLY A 70 -1.21 -10.47 -1.21
C GLY A 70 -0.17 -10.14 -2.27
N PHE A 71 -0.48 -10.39 -3.55
CA PHE A 71 0.39 -10.02 -4.67
C PHE A 71 0.60 -8.50 -4.75
N TYR A 72 -0.49 -7.73 -4.63
CA TYR A 72 -0.43 -6.28 -4.56
C TYR A 72 0.49 -5.78 -3.42
N SER A 73 0.34 -6.34 -2.22
CA SER A 73 1.17 -5.99 -1.06
C SER A 73 2.64 -6.37 -1.25
N ALA A 74 2.93 -7.50 -1.92
CA ALA A 74 4.29 -7.91 -2.24
C ALA A 74 4.96 -6.94 -3.22
N CYS A 75 4.26 -6.52 -4.28
CA CYS A 75 4.75 -5.51 -5.22
C CYS A 75 5.03 -4.18 -4.52
N ASN A 76 4.12 -3.72 -3.67
CA ASN A 76 4.32 -2.50 -2.89
C ASN A 76 5.49 -2.60 -1.92
N GLY A 77 5.67 -3.77 -1.29
CA GLY A 77 6.81 -4.04 -0.42
C GLY A 77 8.15 -3.99 -1.15
N ILE A 78 8.23 -4.58 -2.34
CA ILE A 78 9.42 -4.51 -3.20
C ILE A 78 9.70 -3.05 -3.60
N ALA A 79 8.67 -2.32 -4.05
CA ALA A 79 8.81 -0.91 -4.43
C ALA A 79 9.28 -0.05 -3.26
N ALA A 80 8.64 -0.20 -2.09
CA ALA A 80 9.01 0.50 -0.87
C ALA A 80 10.45 0.16 -0.44
N TRP A 81 10.85 -1.12 -0.52
CA TRP A 81 12.20 -1.54 -0.20
C TRP A 81 13.24 -0.93 -1.14
N MET A 82 12.98 -0.87 -2.44
CA MET A 82 13.88 -0.24 -3.42
C MET A 82 14.07 1.25 -3.12
N ILE A 83 12.98 1.95 -2.82
CA ILE A 83 13.01 3.39 -2.48
C ILE A 83 13.74 3.62 -1.15
N LEU A 84 13.39 2.87 -0.10
CA LEU A 84 13.96 3.07 1.24
C LEU A 84 15.42 2.64 1.34
N SER A 85 15.82 1.61 0.61
CA SER A 85 17.20 1.12 0.59
C SER A 85 18.13 1.98 -0.27
N ARG A 86 17.63 3.08 -0.86
CA ARG A 86 18.34 3.90 -1.86
C ARG A 86 18.92 3.05 -3.00
N ARG A 87 18.24 1.95 -3.38
CA ARG A 87 18.58 1.20 -4.58
C ARG A 87 17.94 1.91 -5.78
N LYS A 88 18.41 3.13 -6.03
CA LYS A 88 18.43 3.92 -7.28
C LYS A 88 18.94 5.32 -6.96
#